data_AF-M1EK01-F1
#
_entry.id   AF-M1EK01-F1
#
_cell.length_a   1.000
_cell.length_b   1.000
_cell.length_c   1.000
_cell.angle_alpha   90.00
_cell.angle_beta   90.00
_cell.angle_gamma   90.00
#
_symmetry.space_group_name_H-M   'P 1'
#
loop_
_entity.id
_entity.type
_entity.pdbx_description
1 polymer ?
#
loop_
_entity_poly.entity_id
_entity_poly.type
_entity_poly.pdbx_seq_one_letter_code
_entity_poly.pdbx_strand_id
1 'polypeptide(L)'
;GKTTVTQSVSDSLKAVLLKSPPACISQWRKIFDDEPTIIRRAFYSLGNYIVASEIAKESARSPVIVDRYWHSTATYAIATEVTGGLQHLPPAHHPIYQWPRDLLKPDLVLLLTVSPEERMHRIEGRGMERTREEAELEANSIFRQKVEVSYQRMENPGCHVVDASPSREKVLQTVLSIIQNN
;
A
#
# COMPACT_ATOMS: atom_id res chain seq x y z
N GLY A 1 8.47 4.98 -6.37
CA GLY A 1 7.79 6.28 -6.19
C GLY A 1 7.27 6.51 -4.78
N LYS A 2 6.57 5.53 -4.17
CA LYS A 2 5.91 5.67 -2.86
C LYS A 2 6.80 6.26 -1.75
N THR A 3 7.94 5.62 -1.45
CA THR A 3 8.85 6.05 -0.38
C THR A 3 9.34 7.51 -0.52
N THR A 4 9.53 7.98 -1.75
CA THR A 4 9.96 9.36 -2.01
C THR A 4 8.83 10.36 -1.72
N VAL A 5 7.61 10.03 -2.15
CA VAL A 5 6.43 10.88 -1.88
C VAL A 5 6.10 10.88 -0.39
N THR A 6 6.10 9.71 0.26
CA THR A 6 5.81 9.62 1.71
C THR A 6 6.81 10.39 2.55
N GLN A 7 8.10 10.38 2.19
CA GLN A 7 9.10 11.18 2.90
C GLN A 7 8.84 12.69 2.73
N SER A 8 8.62 13.16 1.50
CA SER A 8 8.36 14.60 1.26
C SER A 8 7.09 15.10 1.93
N VAL A 9 6.04 14.27 1.99
CA VAL A 9 4.80 14.59 2.71
C VAL A 9 5.06 14.61 4.22
N SER A 10 5.83 13.64 4.73
CA SER A 10 6.20 13.57 6.15
C SER A 10 6.94 14.82 6.60
N ASP A 11 7.93 15.25 5.82
CA ASP A 11 8.74 16.44 6.11
C ASP A 11 7.87 17.70 6.10
N SER A 12 6.95 17.80 5.14
CA SER A 12 6.05 18.96 4.99
C SER A 12 5.03 19.07 6.12
N LEU A 13 4.51 17.94 6.61
CA LEU A 13 3.53 17.88 7.70
C LEU A 13 4.16 17.75 9.09
N LYS A 14 5.49 17.61 9.19
CA LYS A 14 6.19 17.18 10.41
C LYS A 14 5.58 15.90 10.99
N ALA A 15 5.15 15.01 10.11
CA ALA A 15 4.50 13.74 10.46
C ALA A 15 5.55 12.70 10.83
N VAL A 16 5.11 11.66 11.55
CA VAL A 16 5.91 10.45 11.77
C VAL A 16 5.65 9.48 10.63
N LEU A 17 6.72 9.08 9.93
CA LEU A 17 6.67 8.06 8.90
C LEU A 17 6.97 6.68 9.49
N LEU A 18 5.95 5.84 9.62
CA LEU A 18 6.07 4.45 10.06
C LEU A 18 6.25 3.50 8.87
N LYS A 19 6.99 2.42 9.10
CA LYS A 19 7.25 1.37 8.11
C LYS A 19 6.34 0.17 8.36
N SER A 20 5.86 -0.46 7.29
CA SER A 20 5.21 -1.77 7.36
C SER A 20 5.98 -2.82 6.54
N PRO A 21 6.45 -3.93 7.15
CA PRO A 21 6.33 -4.27 8.56
C PRO A 21 7.25 -3.41 9.44
N PRO A 22 6.95 -3.32 10.75
CA PRO A 22 7.67 -2.44 11.68
C PRO A 22 9.09 -2.94 11.98
N ALA A 23 9.93 -2.04 12.48
CA ALA A 23 11.37 -2.29 12.66
C ALA A 23 11.65 -3.55 13.49
N CYS A 24 10.86 -3.80 14.54
CA CYS A 24 11.01 -4.92 15.46
C CYS A 24 10.86 -6.31 14.82
N ILE A 25 10.22 -6.42 13.64
CA ILE A 25 10.06 -7.69 12.91
C ILE A 25 10.66 -7.63 11.49
N SER A 26 11.15 -6.46 11.07
CA SER A 26 11.63 -6.20 9.71
C SER A 26 12.79 -7.10 9.30
N GLN A 27 13.62 -7.53 10.25
CA GLN A 27 14.72 -8.46 10.02
C GLN A 27 14.26 -9.83 9.52
N TRP A 28 13.01 -10.22 9.79
CA TRP A 28 12.46 -11.50 9.35
C TRP A 28 11.77 -11.43 7.98
N ARG A 29 11.66 -10.23 7.39
CA ARG A 29 10.99 -10.05 6.09
C ARG A 29 11.53 -11.01 5.03
N LYS A 30 12.86 -11.12 4.91
CA LYS A 30 13.49 -11.99 3.91
C LYS A 30 13.10 -13.47 4.10
N ILE A 31 13.01 -13.93 5.35
CA ILE A 31 12.62 -15.30 5.67
C ILE A 31 11.17 -15.54 5.24
N PHE A 32 10.26 -14.68 5.68
CA PHE A 32 8.83 -14.85 5.42
C PHE A 32 8.43 -14.58 3.96
N ASP A 33 9.22 -13.84 3.19
CA ASP A 33 8.97 -13.63 1.76
C ASP A 33 9.17 -14.93 0.94
N ASP A 34 10.01 -15.85 1.43
CA ASP A 34 10.31 -17.14 0.82
C ASP A 34 9.34 -18.26 1.26
N GLU A 35 8.55 -18.02 2.30
CA GLU A 35 7.55 -18.96 2.81
C GLU A 35 6.32 -19.12 1.89
N PRO A 36 5.54 -20.22 2.03
CA PRO A 36 4.26 -20.37 1.36
C PRO A 36 3.33 -19.18 1.59
N THR A 37 2.47 -18.91 0.61
CA THR A 37 1.63 -17.71 0.57
C THR A 37 0.82 -17.47 1.85
N ILE A 38 0.28 -18.53 2.47
CA ILE A 38 -0.46 -18.43 3.73
C ILE A 38 0.40 -17.92 4.88
N ILE A 39 1.64 -18.39 5.00
CA ILE A 39 2.59 -18.02 6.07
C ILE A 39 3.09 -16.59 5.85
N ARG A 40 3.47 -16.25 4.60
CA ARG A 40 3.87 -14.88 4.23
C ARG A 40 2.77 -13.87 4.59
N ARG A 41 1.51 -14.18 4.29
CA ARG A 41 0.37 -13.30 4.63
C ARG A 41 0.14 -13.17 6.12
N ALA A 42 0.30 -14.25 6.88
CA ALA A 42 0.19 -14.19 8.34
C ALA A 42 1.24 -13.23 8.92
N PHE A 43 2.48 -13.26 8.41
CA PHE A 43 3.54 -12.32 8.80
C PHE A 43 3.16 -10.85 8.52
N TYR A 44 2.71 -10.54 7.31
CA TYR A 44 2.31 -9.16 6.98
C TYR A 44 1.05 -8.71 7.73
N SER A 45 0.12 -9.62 8.00
CA SER A 45 -1.07 -9.33 8.82
C SER A 45 -0.67 -9.00 10.26
N LEU A 46 0.19 -9.80 10.88
CA LEU A 46 0.77 -9.51 12.20
C LEU A 46 1.49 -8.15 12.20
N GLY A 47 2.28 -7.86 11.17
CA GLY A 47 2.96 -6.58 11.00
C GLY A 47 2.00 -5.39 11.04
N ASN A 48 0.82 -5.51 10.40
CA ASN A 48 -0.20 -4.46 10.47
C ASN A 48 -0.70 -4.24 11.91
N TYR A 49 -0.95 -5.28 12.70
CA TYR A 49 -1.39 -5.09 14.09
C TYR A 49 -0.32 -4.47 14.99
N ILE A 50 0.96 -4.80 14.78
CA ILE A 50 2.06 -4.17 15.52
C ILE A 50 2.15 -2.68 15.14
N VAL A 51 2.10 -2.36 13.85
CA VAL A 51 2.08 -0.98 13.35
C VAL A 51 0.87 -0.22 13.89
N ALA A 52 -0.30 -0.85 14.00
CA ALA A 52 -1.50 -0.23 14.59
C ALA A 52 -1.26 0.30 16.01
N SER A 53 -0.55 -0.47 16.84
CA SER A 53 -0.15 -0.04 18.18
C SER A 53 0.84 1.14 18.15
N GLU A 54 1.76 1.18 17.18
CA GLU A 54 2.66 2.33 16.99
C GLU A 54 1.90 3.58 16.53
N ILE A 55 0.99 3.44 15.56
CA ILE A 55 0.11 4.53 15.10
C ILE A 55 -0.68 5.09 16.28
N ALA A 56 -1.29 4.25 17.12
CA ALA A 56 -2.07 4.70 18.27
C ALA A 56 -1.27 5.56 19.26
N LYS A 57 0.04 5.27 19.41
CA LYS A 57 0.93 6.06 20.29
C LYS A 57 1.34 7.38 19.65
N GLU A 58 1.73 7.36 18.38
CA GLU A 58 2.28 8.54 17.70
C GLU A 58 1.19 9.53 17.27
N SER A 59 0.00 9.04 16.91
CA SER A 59 -1.14 9.87 16.47
C SER A 59 -1.67 10.81 17.54
N ALA A 60 -1.37 10.56 18.82
CA ALA A 60 -1.69 11.49 19.90
C ALA A 60 -0.85 12.78 19.88
N ARG A 61 0.26 12.80 19.12
CA ARG A 61 1.26 13.88 19.14
C ARG A 61 1.47 14.53 17.78
N SER A 62 1.34 13.76 16.71
CA SER A 62 1.64 14.21 15.35
C SER A 62 0.86 13.38 14.33
N PRO A 63 0.62 13.92 13.11
CA PRO A 63 0.13 13.10 12.01
C PRO A 63 1.04 11.90 11.77
N VAL A 64 0.46 10.77 11.38
CA VAL A 64 1.19 9.54 11.10
C VAL A 64 0.97 9.15 9.64
N ILE A 65 2.05 8.87 8.93
CA ILE A 65 2.03 8.35 7.56
C ILE A 65 2.59 6.94 7.59
N VAL A 66 1.94 6.03 6.88
CA VAL A 66 2.39 4.64 6.77
C VAL A 66 2.52 4.27 5.29
N ASP A 67 3.69 3.76 4.89
CA ASP A 67 3.87 3.16 3.57
C ASP A 67 3.45 1.68 3.63
N ARG A 68 2.30 1.40 3.01
CA ARG A 68 1.59 0.10 3.00
C ARG A 68 1.00 -0.28 4.36
N TYR A 69 -0.23 -0.78 4.33
CA TYR A 69 -0.96 -1.22 5.51
C TYR A 69 -1.96 -2.31 5.11
N TRP A 70 -3.15 -2.37 5.73
CA TRP A 70 -4.13 -3.43 5.46
C TRP A 70 -4.50 -3.60 3.99
N HIS A 71 -4.79 -2.52 3.26
CA HIS A 71 -5.19 -2.61 1.85
C HIS A 71 -4.13 -3.29 0.99
N SER A 72 -2.84 -3.11 1.29
CA SER A 72 -1.78 -3.84 0.60
C SER A 72 -1.81 -5.33 0.91
N THR A 73 -2.05 -5.73 2.15
CA THR A 73 -2.19 -7.15 2.49
C THR A 73 -3.43 -7.77 1.85
N ALA A 74 -4.58 -7.10 1.95
CA ALA A 74 -5.86 -7.60 1.47
C ALA A 74 -5.90 -7.73 -0.06
N THR A 75 -5.51 -6.69 -0.80
CA THR A 75 -5.58 -6.68 -2.27
C THR A 75 -4.67 -7.73 -2.90
N TYR A 76 -3.47 -7.94 -2.35
CA TYR A 76 -2.57 -9.01 -2.78
C TYR A 76 -3.12 -10.39 -2.45
N ALA A 77 -3.71 -10.56 -1.26
CA ALA A 77 -4.33 -11.82 -0.90
C ALA A 77 -5.49 -12.17 -1.86
N ILE A 78 -6.38 -11.22 -2.14
CA ILE A 78 -7.49 -11.40 -3.09
C ILE A 78 -6.96 -11.74 -4.49
N ALA A 79 -6.00 -10.98 -4.99
CA ALA A 79 -5.47 -11.17 -6.34
C ALA A 79 -4.75 -12.52 -6.52
N THR A 80 -4.12 -13.04 -5.46
CA THR A 80 -3.44 -14.34 -5.48
C THR A 80 -4.40 -15.51 -5.30
N GLU A 81 -5.38 -15.44 -4.39
CA GLU A 81 -6.33 -16.54 -4.15
C GLU A 81 -7.36 -16.69 -5.27
N VAL A 82 -7.78 -15.59 -5.88
CA VAL A 82 -8.74 -15.64 -6.98
C VAL A 82 -8.02 -16.11 -8.24
N THR A 83 -8.26 -17.36 -8.62
CA THR A 83 -7.77 -17.94 -9.87
C THR A 83 -8.54 -17.39 -11.09
N GLY A 84 -7.86 -17.29 -12.24
CA GLY A 84 -8.46 -16.80 -13.48
C GLY A 84 -8.47 -15.27 -13.61
N GLY A 85 -9.37 -14.77 -14.46
CA GLY A 85 -9.48 -13.35 -14.83
C GLY A 85 -10.29 -12.49 -13.85
N LEU A 86 -10.38 -11.19 -14.16
CA LEU A 86 -11.04 -10.16 -13.36
C LEU A 86 -12.50 -10.45 -13.00
N GLN A 87 -13.21 -11.18 -13.86
CA GLN A 87 -14.60 -11.57 -13.66
C GLN A 87 -14.82 -12.48 -12.43
N HIS A 88 -13.75 -13.13 -11.93
CA HIS A 88 -13.81 -13.98 -10.75
C HIS A 88 -13.53 -13.23 -9.45
N LEU A 89 -13.14 -11.95 -9.52
CA LEU A 89 -12.98 -11.15 -8.31
C LEU A 89 -14.33 -10.99 -7.62
N PRO A 90 -14.36 -11.01 -6.27
CA PRO A 90 -15.57 -10.70 -5.52
C PRO A 90 -16.20 -9.38 -6.01
N PRO A 91 -17.54 -9.29 -6.09
CA PRO A 91 -18.19 -8.09 -6.59
C PRO A 91 -17.88 -6.88 -5.70
N ALA A 92 -18.08 -5.66 -6.23
CA ALA A 92 -17.99 -4.45 -5.42
C ALA A 92 -18.90 -4.55 -4.17
N HIS A 93 -18.52 -3.88 -3.08
CA HIS A 93 -19.20 -3.94 -1.79
C HIS A 93 -19.19 -5.32 -1.09
N HIS A 94 -18.52 -6.34 -1.65
CA HIS A 94 -18.35 -7.62 -0.96
C HIS A 94 -17.62 -7.41 0.39
N PRO A 95 -18.03 -8.08 1.49
CA PRO A 95 -17.45 -7.87 2.83
C PRO A 95 -15.93 -8.00 2.92
N ILE A 96 -15.31 -8.75 2.00
CA ILE A 96 -13.85 -8.92 1.92
C ILE A 96 -13.09 -7.61 1.65
N TYR A 97 -13.77 -6.62 1.06
CA TYR A 97 -13.20 -5.31 0.76
C TYR A 97 -13.34 -4.33 1.94
N GLN A 98 -14.04 -4.72 3.00
CA GLN A 98 -14.21 -3.89 4.18
C GLN A 98 -12.94 -3.88 5.02
N TRP A 99 -12.68 -2.74 5.65
CA TRP A 99 -11.68 -2.64 6.70
C TRP A 99 -12.02 -3.56 7.88
N PRO A 100 -11.02 -4.27 8.45
CA PRO A 100 -11.22 -5.17 9.57
C PRO A 100 -11.62 -4.39 10.83
N ARG A 101 -12.59 -4.91 11.58
CA ARG A 101 -13.20 -4.22 12.73
C ARG A 101 -12.25 -4.02 13.91
N ASP A 102 -11.21 -4.82 13.98
CA ASP A 102 -10.24 -4.94 15.06
C ASP A 102 -8.88 -4.29 14.75
N LEU A 103 -8.71 -3.73 13.55
CA LEU A 103 -7.50 -3.01 13.17
C LEU A 103 -7.73 -1.51 13.19
N LEU A 104 -6.78 -0.76 13.75
CA LEU A 104 -6.85 0.70 13.78
C LEU A 104 -6.99 1.26 12.36
N LYS A 105 -8.10 1.97 12.13
CA LYS A 105 -8.49 2.51 10.83
C LYS A 105 -7.80 3.84 10.55
N PRO A 106 -7.20 4.05 9.36
CA PRO A 106 -6.67 5.35 8.98
C PRO A 106 -7.81 6.32 8.61
N ASP A 107 -7.56 7.61 8.78
CA ASP A 107 -8.51 8.66 8.37
C ASP A 107 -8.58 8.80 6.85
N LEU A 108 -7.45 8.59 6.16
CA LEU A 108 -7.30 8.75 4.72
C LEU A 108 -6.39 7.66 4.14
N VAL A 109 -6.77 7.12 2.98
CA VAL A 109 -5.92 6.21 2.19
C VAL A 109 -5.69 6.79 0.81
N LEU A 110 -4.42 6.96 0.44
CA LEU A 110 -4.01 7.46 -0.87
C LEU A 110 -3.43 6.31 -1.72
N LEU A 111 -4.03 6.07 -2.89
CA LEU A 111 -3.52 5.11 -3.86
C LEU A 111 -2.75 5.87 -4.95
N LEU A 112 -1.41 5.81 -4.87
CA LEU A 112 -0.55 6.39 -5.89
C LEU A 112 -0.50 5.49 -7.14
N THR A 113 -1.06 5.96 -8.24
CA THR A 113 -1.00 5.32 -9.56
C THR A 113 0.06 5.99 -10.42
N VAL A 114 0.65 5.26 -11.36
CA VAL A 114 1.65 5.80 -12.29
C VAL A 114 1.32 5.24 -13.67
N SER A 115 1.47 6.03 -14.72
CA SER A 115 1.31 5.54 -16.09
C SER A 115 2.29 4.39 -16.38
N PRO A 116 1.94 3.46 -17.28
CA PRO A 116 2.84 2.38 -17.66
C PRO A 116 4.21 2.86 -18.16
N GLU A 117 4.24 3.96 -18.92
CA GLU A 117 5.44 4.55 -19.51
C GLU A 117 6.35 5.12 -18.43
N GLU A 118 5.78 5.93 -17.53
CA GLU A 118 6.52 6.53 -16.41
C GLU A 118 6.97 5.47 -15.40
N ARG A 119 6.19 4.39 -15.23
CA ARG A 119 6.62 3.23 -14.44
C ARG A 119 7.88 2.60 -15.02
N MET A 120 7.93 2.39 -16.34
CA MET A 120 9.10 1.82 -17.01
C MET A 120 10.33 2.70 -16.83
N HIS A 121 10.21 4.01 -17.10
CA HIS A 121 11.30 4.97 -16.91
C HIS A 121 11.86 4.97 -15.47
N ARG A 122 10.99 4.89 -14.46
CA ARG A 122 11.40 4.84 -13.05
C ARG A 122 12.11 3.55 -12.65
N ILE A 123 11.78 2.43 -13.29
CA ILE A 123 12.44 1.14 -13.06
C ILE A 123 13.83 1.16 -13.69
N GLU A 124 13.94 1.63 -14.94
CA GLU A 124 15.21 1.75 -15.66
C GLU A 124 16.19 2.69 -14.95
N GLY A 125 15.71 3.82 -14.43
CA GLY A 125 16.55 4.79 -13.73
C GLY A 125 17.00 4.39 -12.32
N ARG A 126 16.42 3.34 -11.71
CA ARG A 126 16.71 2.97 -10.31
C ARG A 126 17.91 2.06 -10.12
N GLY A 127 18.30 1.25 -11.11
CA GLY A 127 19.45 0.33 -11.02
C GLY A 127 19.48 -0.64 -9.82
N MET A 128 18.39 -0.73 -9.04
CA MET A 128 18.29 -1.50 -7.79
C MET A 128 17.55 -2.83 -8.01
N GLU A 129 17.80 -3.79 -7.12
CA GLU A 129 17.02 -5.02 -7.00
C GLU A 129 15.52 -4.70 -6.88
N ARG A 130 14.73 -5.26 -7.79
CA ARG A 130 13.26 -5.18 -7.74
C ARG A 130 12.77 -5.99 -6.56
N THR A 131 11.76 -5.48 -5.85
CA THR A 131 11.05 -6.34 -4.90
C THR A 131 10.36 -7.48 -5.66
N ARG A 132 10.22 -8.66 -5.03
CA ARG A 132 9.49 -9.79 -5.61
C ARG A 132 8.08 -9.37 -6.05
N GLU A 133 7.44 -8.50 -5.26
CA GLU A 133 6.14 -7.90 -5.55
C GLU A 133 6.14 -7.09 -6.86
N GLU A 134 7.13 -6.21 -7.05
CA GLU A 134 7.27 -5.43 -8.28
C GLU A 134 7.51 -6.34 -9.50
N ALA A 135 8.33 -7.38 -9.35
CA ALA A 135 8.57 -8.37 -10.39
C ALA A 135 7.29 -9.16 -10.75
N GLU A 136 6.50 -9.58 -9.76
CA GLU A 136 5.23 -10.28 -9.98
C GLU A 136 4.19 -9.39 -10.69
N LEU A 137 4.08 -8.11 -10.32
CA LEU A 137 3.21 -7.14 -10.98
C LEU A 137 3.64 -6.78 -12.42
N GLU A 138 4.91 -6.98 -12.76
CA GLU A 138 5.43 -6.78 -14.11
C GLU A 138 5.18 -8.01 -14.98
N ALA A 139 5.49 -9.19 -14.45
CA ALA A 139 5.39 -10.45 -15.19
C ALA A 139 3.94 -10.86 -15.49
N ASN A 140 2.98 -10.43 -14.67
CA ASN A 140 1.59 -10.87 -14.80
C ASN A 140 0.60 -9.70 -14.85
N SER A 141 0.17 -9.35 -16.08
CA SER A 141 -0.79 -8.27 -16.33
C SER A 141 -2.15 -8.52 -15.68
N ILE A 142 -2.65 -9.76 -15.68
CA ILE A 142 -3.93 -10.12 -15.04
C ILE A 142 -3.83 -9.95 -13.53
N PHE A 143 -2.73 -10.39 -12.91
CA PHE A 143 -2.50 -10.22 -11.48
C PHE A 143 -2.46 -8.74 -11.10
N ARG A 144 -1.74 -7.92 -11.87
CA ARG A 144 -1.71 -6.47 -11.67
C ARG A 144 -3.09 -5.84 -11.74
N GLN A 145 -3.86 -6.14 -12.79
CA GLN A 145 -5.23 -5.63 -12.92
C GLN A 145 -6.12 -6.10 -11.75
N LYS A 146 -5.93 -7.33 -11.25
CA LYS A 146 -6.66 -7.83 -10.08
C LYS A 146 -6.35 -7.02 -8.83
N VAL A 147 -5.08 -6.69 -8.61
CA VAL A 147 -4.66 -5.84 -7.49
C VAL A 147 -5.26 -4.43 -7.63
N GLU A 148 -5.19 -3.82 -8.81
CA GLU A 148 -5.73 -2.49 -9.09
C GLU A 148 -7.25 -2.41 -8.85
N VAL A 149 -8.01 -3.36 -9.42
CA VAL A 149 -9.47 -3.44 -9.21
C VAL A 149 -9.80 -3.72 -7.75
N SER A 150 -9.00 -4.53 -7.06
CA SER A 150 -9.21 -4.79 -5.63
C SER A 150 -9.00 -3.54 -4.79
N TYR A 151 -7.98 -2.73 -5.07
CA TYR A 151 -7.78 -1.43 -4.39
C TYR A 151 -8.96 -0.48 -4.63
N GLN A 152 -9.48 -0.41 -5.85
CA GLN A 152 -10.64 0.42 -6.18
C GLN A 152 -11.92 -0.01 -5.45
N ARG A 153 -12.00 -1.28 -5.07
CA ARG A 153 -13.16 -1.84 -4.35
C ARG A 153 -13.02 -1.79 -2.83
N MET A 154 -11.83 -1.50 -2.28
CA MET A 154 -11.63 -1.41 -0.83
C MET A 154 -12.50 -0.30 -0.22
N GLU A 155 -13.02 -0.55 0.97
CA GLU A 155 -13.99 0.32 1.66
C GLU A 155 -13.68 0.47 3.15
N ASN A 156 -14.18 1.58 3.71
CA ASN A 156 -14.14 1.89 5.14
C ASN A 156 -12.74 1.97 5.79
N PRO A 157 -11.76 2.71 5.22
CA PRO A 157 -11.95 3.73 4.19
C PRO A 157 -11.60 3.22 2.79
N GLY A 158 -12.20 3.85 1.79
CA GLY A 158 -11.80 3.65 0.40
C GLY A 158 -10.52 4.40 0.04
N CYS A 159 -9.98 4.12 -1.14
CA CYS A 159 -8.80 4.80 -1.67
C CYS A 159 -9.16 6.10 -2.40
N HIS A 160 -8.45 7.17 -2.09
CA HIS A 160 -8.35 8.35 -2.95
C HIS A 160 -7.22 8.14 -3.95
N VAL A 161 -7.55 8.07 -5.23
CA VAL A 161 -6.56 7.83 -6.29
C VAL A 161 -5.81 9.12 -6.58
N VAL A 162 -4.48 9.04 -6.61
CA VAL A 162 -3.59 10.15 -6.94
C VAL A 162 -2.69 9.74 -8.08
N ASP A 163 -2.78 10.47 -9.19
CA ASP A 163 -1.83 10.31 -10.30
C ASP A 163 -0.44 10.82 -9.89
N ALA A 164 0.47 9.87 -9.73
CA ALA A 164 1.87 10.10 -9.40
C ALA A 164 2.78 10.08 -10.63
N SER A 165 2.24 10.21 -11.85
CA SER A 165 3.00 10.35 -13.09
C SER A 165 3.69 11.70 -13.26
N PRO A 166 3.12 12.85 -12.82
CA PRO A 166 3.79 14.15 -12.91
C PRO A 166 5.04 14.29 -12.02
N SER A 167 5.66 15.47 -12.06
CA SER A 167 6.81 15.79 -11.20
C SER A 167 6.51 15.62 -9.72
N ARG A 168 7.54 15.27 -8.93
CA ARG A 168 7.43 15.04 -7.49
C ARG A 168 6.75 16.21 -6.77
N GLU A 169 7.09 17.43 -7.14
CA GLU A 169 6.56 18.66 -6.54
C GLU A 169 5.05 18.78 -6.80
N LYS A 170 4.59 18.45 -8.00
CA LYS A 170 3.16 18.49 -8.35
C LYS A 170 2.37 17.38 -7.63
N VAL A 171 2.96 16.19 -7.52
CA VAL A 171 2.38 15.08 -6.74
C VAL A 171 2.28 15.45 -5.26
N LEU A 172 3.34 16.03 -4.67
CA LEU A 172 3.34 16.50 -3.29
C LEU A 172 2.24 17.53 -3.03
N GLN A 173 2.12 18.54 -3.89
CA GLN A 173 1.06 19.56 -3.77
C GLN A 173 -0.34 18.94 -3.82
N THR A 174 -0.54 17.99 -4.72
CA THR A 174 -1.82 17.27 -4.84
C THR A 174 -2.13 16.49 -3.56
N VAL A 175 -1.15 15.75 -3.03
CA VAL A 175 -1.31 14.99 -1.78
C VAL A 175 -1.60 15.90 -0.59
N LEU A 176 -0.85 16.99 -0.42
CA LEU A 176 -1.08 17.94 0.68
C LEU A 176 -2.45 18.60 0.59
N SER A 177 -2.90 18.95 -0.62
CA SER A 177 -4.24 19.49 -0.83
C SER A 177 -5.33 18.48 -0.44
N ILE A 178 -5.19 17.20 -0.79
CA ILE A 178 -6.16 16.17 -0.37
C ILE A 178 -6.18 16.03 1.15
N ILE A 179 -5.01 16.04 1.80
CA ILE A 179 -4.90 15.92 3.27
C ILE A 179 -5.55 17.12 3.97
N GLN A 180 -5.40 18.34 3.44
CA GLN A 180 -5.98 19.54 4.04
C GLN A 180 -7.50 19.65 3.87
N ASN A 181 -8.05 19.00 2.84
CA ASN A 181 -9.47 19.07 2.49
C ASN A 181 -10.28 17.84 2.97
N ASN A 182 -9.63 16.89 3.65
CA ASN A 182 -10.28 15.77 4.35
C ASN A 182 -10.58 16.16 5.80
#